data_AF-A0A932B8I3-F1
#
_entry.id   AF-A0A932B8I3-F1
#
_cell.length_a   1.000
_cell.length_b   1.000
_cell.length_c   1.000
_cell.angle_alpha   90.00
_cell.angle_beta   90.00
_cell.angle_gamma   90.00
#
_symmetry.space_group_name_H-M   'P 1'
#
loop_
_entity.id
_entity.type
_entity.pdbx_description
1 polymer ?
#
loop_
_entity_poly.entity_id
_entity_poly.type
_entity_poly.pdbx_seq_one_letter_code
_entity_poly.pdbx_strand_id
1 'polypeptide(L)' 'MNEEEVLAYVRATARALELPLDDTRARAVALHLGRTAVLAKALEAYVLSPEVEPAEVYRPAPFPSQESA' A
#
# COMPACT_ATOMS: atom_id res chain seq x y z
N MET A 1 4.13 12.59 6.90
CA MET A 1 4.04 13.50 5.75
C MET A 1 3.15 14.67 6.14
N ASN A 2 3.62 15.89 5.92
CA ASN A 2 2.78 17.09 6.02
C ASN A 2 1.89 17.24 4.77
N GLU A 3 0.97 18.21 4.77
CA GLU A 3 -0.01 18.39 3.69
C GLU A 3 0.63 18.67 2.33
N GLU A 4 1.69 19.48 2.29
CA GLU A 4 2.42 19.82 1.07
C GLU A 4 3.13 18.60 0.48
N GLU A 5 3.77 17.80 1.34
CA GLU A 5 4.42 16.54 0.96
C GLU A 5 3.41 15.53 0.41
N VAL A 6 2.21 15.44 1.00
CA VAL A 6 1.14 14.55 0.51
C VAL A 6 0.67 15.00 -0.88
N LEU A 7 0.42 16.29 -1.10
CA LEU A 7 0.00 16.80 -2.41
C LEU A 7 1.08 16.60 -3.47
N ALA A 8 2.35 16.83 -3.14
CA ALA A 8 3.49 16.58 -4.03
C ALA A 8 3.58 15.09 -4.40
N TYR A 9 3.43 14.19 -3.43
CA TYR A 9 3.41 12.75 -3.65
C TYR A 9 2.26 12.33 -4.56
N VAL A 10 1.04 12.84 -4.34
CA VAL A 10 -0.13 12.54 -5.18
C VAL A 10 0.12 12.96 -6.63
N ARG A 11 0.63 14.18 -6.86
CA ARG A 11 0.91 14.67 -8.22
C ARG A 11 1.96 13.84 -8.93
N ALA A 12 3.07 13.52 -8.27
CA ALA A 12 4.16 12.74 -8.85
C ALA A 12 3.70 11.30 -9.17
N THR A 13 3.00 10.65 -8.24
CA THR A 13 2.52 9.29 -8.39
C THR A 13 1.45 9.18 -9.47
N ALA A 14 0.50 10.13 -9.52
CA ALA A 14 -0.51 10.17 -10.56
C ALA A 14 0.10 10.31 -11.95
N ARG A 15 1.16 11.13 -12.11
CA ARG A 15 1.91 11.23 -13.36
C ARG A 15 2.61 9.92 -13.72
N ALA A 16 3.26 9.27 -12.75
CA ALA A 16 3.96 8.01 -12.96
C ALA A 16 3.02 6.85 -13.35
N LEU A 17 1.79 6.89 -12.84
CA LEU A 17 0.74 5.91 -13.12
C LEU A 17 -0.19 6.30 -14.30
N GLU A 18 0.12 7.40 -14.99
CA GLU A 18 -0.69 7.93 -16.11
C GLU A 18 -2.17 8.18 -15.73
N LEU A 19 -2.41 8.60 -14.49
CA LEU A 19 -3.73 8.97 -13.97
C LEU A 19 -3.92 10.49 -14.08
N PRO A 20 -4.72 11.00 -15.04
CA PRO A 20 -4.89 12.43 -15.21
C PRO A 20 -5.68 13.01 -14.04
N LEU A 21 -5.03 13.89 -13.26
CA LEU A 21 -5.65 14.65 -12.19
C LEU A 21 -5.54 16.13 -12.50
N ASP A 22 -6.69 16.80 -12.56
CA ASP A 22 -6.72 18.25 -12.44
C ASP A 22 -6.36 18.69 -11.01
N ASP A 23 -6.10 19.99 -10.85
CA ASP A 23 -5.65 20.58 -9.60
C ASP A 23 -6.66 20.45 -8.45
N THR A 24 -7.95 20.43 -8.74
CA THR A 24 -9.01 20.27 -7.73
C THR A 24 -9.03 18.82 -7.26
N ARG A 25 -8.97 17.88 -8.21
CA ARG A 25 -8.94 16.45 -7.96
C ARG A 25 -7.69 16.02 -7.22
N ALA A 26 -6.52 16.56 -7.56
CA ALA A 26 -5.27 16.29 -6.86
C ALA A 26 -5.36 16.68 -5.38
N ARG A 27 -5.97 17.84 -5.05
CA ARG A 27 -6.20 18.26 -3.67
C ARG A 27 -7.20 17.36 -2.94
N ALA A 28 -8.30 16.97 -3.60
CA ALA A 28 -9.27 16.05 -3.02
C ALA A 28 -8.64 14.68 -2.70
N VAL A 29 -7.84 14.13 -3.62
CA VAL A 29 -7.10 12.88 -3.40
C VAL A 29 -6.09 13.04 -2.27
N ALA A 30 -5.34 14.15 -2.21
CA ALA A 30 -4.39 14.43 -1.15
C ALA A 30 -5.06 14.48 0.24
N LEU A 31 -6.25 15.07 0.35
CA LEU A 31 -7.03 15.07 1.58
C LEU A 31 -7.35 13.65 2.06
N HIS A 32 -7.83 12.78 1.16
CA HIS A 32 -8.14 11.40 1.51
C HIS A 32 -6.88 10.59 1.82
N LEU A 33 -5.81 10.77 1.05
CA LEU A 33 -4.53 10.11 1.31
C LEU A 33 -3.94 10.53 2.67
N GLY A 34 -4.07 11.79 3.06
CA GLY A 34 -3.66 12.28 4.37
C GLY A 34 -4.38 11.55 5.52
N ARG A 35 -5.68 11.26 5.37
CA ARG A 35 -6.43 10.43 6.34
C ARG A 35 -5.90 9.00 6.38
N THR A 36 -5.59 8.41 5.23
CA THR A 36 -4.99 7.07 5.15
C THR A 36 -3.59 7.02 5.77
N ALA A 37 -2.77 8.08 5.61
CA ALA A 37 -1.44 8.15 6.21
C ALA A 37 -1.48 8.07 7.75
N VAL A 38 -2.53 8.61 8.39
CA VAL A 38 -2.74 8.46 9.84
C VAL A 38 -3.02 7.00 10.21
N LEU A 39 -3.82 6.29 9.42
CA LEU A 39 -4.08 4.86 9.64
C LEU A 39 -2.83 4.00 9.42
N ALA A 40 -2.05 4.31 8.37
CA ALA A 40 -0.78 3.63 8.10
C ALA A 40 0.21 3.81 9.26
N LYS A 41 0.30 5.02 9.83
CA LYS A 41 1.15 5.28 11.01
C LYS A 41 0.73 4.46 12.24
N ALA A 42 -0.56 4.14 12.38
CA ALA A 42 -1.02 3.24 13.45
C ALA A 42 -0.57 1.79 13.21
N LEU A 43 -0.46 1.35 11.95
CA LEU A 43 0.07 0.03 11.60
C LEU A 43 1.61 -0.04 11.78
N GLU A 44 2.34 1.03 11.47
CA GLU A 44 3.80 1.11 11.68
C GLU A 44 4.21 1.00 13.15
N ALA A 45 3.30 1.25 14.09
CA ALA A 45 3.55 1.12 15.52
C ALA A 45 3.65 -0.35 16.00
N TYR A 46 3.21 -1.32 15.18
CA TYR A 46 3.35 -2.74 15.49
C TYR A 46 4.78 -3.21 15.26
N VAL A 47 5.37 -3.84 16.27
CA VAL A 47 6.69 -4.46 16.14
C VAL A 47 6.53 -5.79 15.43
N LEU A 48 7.02 -5.87 14.19
CA LEU A 48 7.07 -7.09 13.40
C LEU A 48 8.54 -7.51 13.27
N SER A 49 8.85 -8.75 13.65
CA SER A 49 10.17 -9.33 13.37
C SER A 49 10.26 -9.78 11.90
N PRO A 50 11.47 -9.90 11.33
CA PRO A 50 11.65 -10.26 9.91
C PRO A 50 11.02 -11.59 9.51
N GLU A 51 10.88 -12.52 10.45
CA GLU A 51 10.22 -13.82 10.26
C GLU A 51 8.69 -13.77 10.31
N VAL A 52 8.07 -12.61 10.58
CA VAL A 52 6.62 -12.44 10.41
C VAL A 52 6.30 -12.41 8.93
N GLU A 53 5.78 -13.52 8.43
CA GLU A 53 5.41 -13.69 7.03
C GLU A 53 4.09 -12.97 6.70
N PRO A 54 3.83 -12.67 5.40
CA PRO A 54 2.53 -12.25 4.94
C PRO A 54 1.43 -13.24 5.33
N ALA A 55 0.19 -12.76 5.45
CA ALA A 55 -0.95 -13.58 5.83
C ALA A 55 -1.18 -14.80 4.92
N GLU A 56 -0.79 -14.70 3.65
CA GLU A 56 -0.82 -15.81 2.70
C GLU A 56 0.52 -15.95 1.99
N VAL A 57 1.00 -17.19 1.90
CA VAL A 57 2.23 -17.57 1.21
C VAL A 57 1.86 -18.31 -0.07
N TYR A 58 2.57 -18.01 -1.15
CA TYR A 58 2.34 -18.63 -2.45
C TYR A 58 2.45 -20.16 -2.38
N ARG A 59 1.45 -20.86 -2.93
CA ARG A 59 1.42 -22.32 -3.05
C ARG A 59 1.50 -22.70 -4.54
N PRO A 60 2.66 -23.16 -5.04
CA PRO A 60 2.85 -23.39 -6.48
C PRO A 60 1.99 -24.53 -7.04
N ALA A 61 1.73 -25.53 -6.21
CA ALA A 61 0.84 -26.65 -6.49
C ALA A 61 0.37 -27.28 -5.16
N PRO A 62 -0.72 -28.05 -5.16
CA PRO A 62 -1.05 -28.91 -4.03
C PRO A 62 0.09 -29.88 -3.71
N PHE A 63 0.23 -30.24 -2.44
CA PHE A 63 1.17 -31.30 -2.05
C PHE A 63 0.67 -32.66 -2.58
N PRO A 64 1.52 -33.52 -3.17
CA PRO A 64 1.11 -34.83 -3.66
C PRO A 64 0.48 -35.71 -2.57
N SER A 65 -0.59 -36.44 -2.90
CA SER A 65 -1.14 -37.49 -2.02
C SER A 65 -0.16 -38.68 -1.93
N GLN A 66 -0.09 -39.35 -0.78
CA GLN A 66 0.82 -40.49 -0.57
C GLN A 66 0.47 -41.77 -1.36
N GLU A 67 -0.41 -41.73 -2.36
CA GLU A 67 -0.77 -42.88 -3.21
C GLU A 67 0.26 -43.18 -4.31
N SER A 68 1.53 -43.16 -3.96
CA SER A 68 2.61 -43.66 -4.83
C SER A 68 3.64 -44.38 -3.96
N ALA A 69 3.29 -45.62 -3.60
CA ALA A 69 4.20 -46.65 -3.13
C ALA A 69 4.27 -47.75 -4.19
#